data_AF-A0A0S3UEG0-F1
#
_entry.id   AF-A0A0S3UEG0-F1
#
_cell.length_a   1.000
_cell.length_b   1.000
_cell.length_c   1.000
_cell.angle_alpha   90.00
_cell.angle_beta   90.00
_cell.angle_gamma   90.00
#
_symmetry.space_group_name_H-M   'P 1'
#
loop_
_entity.id
_entity.type
_entity.pdbx_description
1 polymer ?
#
loop_
_entity_poly.entity_id
_entity_poly.type
_entity_poly.pdbx_seq_one_letter_code
_entity_poly.pdbx_strand_id
1 'polypeptide(L)'
;MTHKFLKKPLFVKIAVLLFVGWIILKVAPSFAQSNNIPAAVNSCIPKAQVAGTEPIGSTVAQGKNYYLLAAYEQGDPIASDLIISIAKKSCRREFYNPTGDRLALASAVPQIVARQLTLQRYQREIKRIDRTAFEQQVKQSRSDRWFDEEAWALQQLHIRSGKASQ
;
A
#
# COMPACT_ATOMS: atom_id res chain seq x y z
N MET A 1 26.09 -70.49 18.19
CA MET A 1 26.47 -69.42 19.12
C MET A 1 27.33 -68.42 18.36
N THR A 2 26.83 -67.18 18.22
CA THR A 2 27.55 -65.88 18.33
C THR A 2 29.04 -65.81 17.92
N HIS A 3 29.56 -64.89 17.09
CA HIS A 3 29.22 -63.50 16.78
C HIS A 3 29.97 -62.99 15.53
N LYS A 4 29.31 -62.10 14.76
CA LYS A 4 29.78 -60.82 14.17
C LYS A 4 31.20 -60.68 13.56
N PHE A 5 31.25 -60.34 12.27
CA PHE A 5 32.20 -59.42 11.62
C PHE A 5 31.41 -58.57 10.60
N LEU A 6 31.02 -57.33 10.91
CA LEU A 6 31.78 -56.09 10.77
C LEU A 6 32.36 -55.86 9.35
N LYS A 7 31.59 -55.22 8.47
CA LYS A 7 32.12 -54.39 7.37
C LYS A 7 31.31 -53.10 7.23
N LYS A 8 31.95 -52.05 7.75
CA LYS A 8 31.98 -50.61 7.44
C LYS A 8 30.81 -49.90 6.74
N PRO A 9 30.59 -48.63 7.11
CA PRO A 9 29.36 -47.92 6.90
C PRO A 9 29.35 -47.20 5.55
N LEU A 10 28.17 -47.23 4.92
CA LEU A 10 27.75 -46.46 3.74
C LEU A 10 27.73 -44.96 4.06
N PHE A 11 28.90 -44.36 4.31
CA PHE A 11 29.08 -42.92 4.55
C PHE A 11 29.27 -42.16 3.24
N VAL A 12 28.27 -42.15 2.35
CA VAL A 12 28.19 -41.11 1.32
C VAL A 12 26.73 -40.94 0.92
N LYS A 13 26.25 -39.69 0.87
CA LYS A 13 25.04 -39.22 0.17
C LYS A 13 23.72 -39.00 0.93
N ILE A 14 23.74 -38.70 2.24
CA ILE A 14 22.55 -38.08 2.88
C ILE A 14 22.99 -36.95 3.81
N ALA A 15 23.54 -35.88 3.23
CA ALA A 15 23.91 -34.69 4.00
C ALA A 15 23.86 -33.40 3.18
N VAL A 16 22.94 -33.26 2.21
CA VAL A 16 22.70 -31.98 1.51
C VAL A 16 21.24 -31.90 1.04
N LEU A 17 20.26 -31.96 1.94
CA LEU A 17 18.85 -31.71 1.59
C LEU A 17 18.03 -31.08 2.72
N LEU A 18 18.68 -30.34 3.65
CA LEU A 18 18.00 -29.70 4.79
C LEU A 18 18.50 -28.28 5.10
N PHE A 19 18.80 -27.46 4.09
CA PHE A 19 19.21 -26.06 4.33
C PHE A 19 18.79 -25.04 3.25
N VAL A 20 17.70 -25.30 2.52
CA VAL A 20 17.10 -24.29 1.61
C VAL A 20 15.58 -24.30 1.75
N GLY A 21 15.10 -23.83 2.90
CA GLY A 21 13.65 -23.73 3.16
C GLY A 21 13.30 -22.74 4.27
N TRP A 22 14.24 -21.89 4.65
CA TRP A 22 14.04 -20.85 5.65
C TRP A 22 14.23 -19.50 4.99
N ILE A 23 13.26 -18.61 5.23
CA ILE A 23 13.20 -17.21 4.78
C ILE A 23 12.83 -17.16 3.29
N ILE A 24 11.59 -16.89 2.88
CA ILE A 24 10.91 -15.61 3.00
C ILE A 24 9.41 -15.90 3.12
N LEU A 25 8.88 -15.97 4.36
CA LEU A 25 7.47 -15.70 4.56
C LEU A 25 7.35 -14.18 4.41
N LYS A 26 6.95 -13.72 3.22
CA LYS A 26 6.52 -12.34 3.03
C LYS A 26 5.30 -12.18 3.93
N VAL A 27 5.52 -11.68 5.15
CA VAL A 27 4.49 -10.97 5.90
C VAL A 27 4.09 -9.80 5.01
N ALA A 28 3.13 -10.06 4.11
CA ALA A 28 2.35 -8.99 3.54
C ALA A 28 1.79 -8.27 4.77
N PRO A 29 2.12 -6.98 4.98
CA PRO A 29 1.48 -6.23 6.05
C PRO A 29 -0.03 -6.37 5.83
N SER A 30 -0.69 -7.07 6.75
CA SER A 30 -2.15 -7.13 6.79
C SER A 30 -2.62 -5.73 7.15
N PHE A 31 -2.78 -4.88 6.14
CA PHE A 31 -3.39 -3.58 6.29
C PHE A 31 -4.86 -3.81 6.63
N ALA A 32 -5.17 -3.78 7.91
CA ALA A 32 -6.54 -3.71 8.38
C ALA A 32 -7.13 -2.39 7.87
N GLN A 33 -7.99 -2.48 6.85
CA GLN A 33 -8.71 -1.34 6.29
C GLN A 33 -9.77 -0.92 7.31
N SER A 34 -9.43 0.01 8.21
CA SER A 34 -10.39 0.55 9.18
C SER A 34 -11.35 1.49 8.46
N ASN A 35 -12.63 1.12 8.40
CA ASN A 35 -13.70 1.97 7.86
C ASN A 35 -14.06 3.14 8.79
N ASN A 36 -13.50 3.20 10.00
CA ASN A 36 -13.71 4.29 10.95
C ASN A 36 -12.51 5.22 10.97
N ILE A 37 -12.77 6.53 10.84
CA ILE A 37 -11.77 7.59 11.01
C ILE A 37 -11.53 7.80 12.51
N PRO A 38 -10.30 7.62 13.03
CA PRO A 38 -10.02 7.85 14.44
C PRO A 38 -10.33 9.29 14.88
N ALA A 39 -10.79 9.48 16.12
CA ALA A 39 -11.17 10.82 16.63
C ALA A 39 -10.06 11.87 16.47
N ALA A 40 -8.81 11.48 16.71
CA ALA A 40 -7.64 12.35 16.54
C ALA A 40 -7.35 12.70 15.06
N VAL A 41 -7.78 11.88 14.11
CA VAL A 41 -7.75 12.23 12.68
C VAL A 41 -8.88 13.19 12.38
N ASN A 42 -10.09 12.90 12.87
CA ASN A 42 -11.27 13.73 12.63
C ASN A 42 -11.09 15.19 13.12
N SER A 43 -10.38 15.40 14.23
CA SER A 43 -10.04 16.75 14.73
C SER A 43 -9.08 17.53 13.85
N CYS A 44 -8.34 16.87 12.95
CA CYS A 44 -7.40 17.51 12.02
C CYS A 44 -7.98 17.76 10.63
N ILE A 45 -9.25 17.41 10.40
CA ILE A 45 -9.93 17.69 9.12
C ILE A 45 -10.32 19.18 9.10
N PRO A 46 -10.00 19.93 8.03
CA PRO A 46 -10.36 21.35 7.92
C PRO A 46 -11.85 21.51 7.60
N LYS A 47 -12.73 21.43 8.61
CA LYS A 47 -14.20 21.43 8.46
C LYS A 47 -14.77 22.68 7.77
N ALA A 48 -14.02 23.79 7.74
CA ALA A 48 -14.41 25.00 7.00
C ALA A 48 -14.32 24.83 5.47
N GLN A 49 -13.54 23.84 5.00
CA GLN A 49 -13.30 23.56 3.57
C GLN A 49 -13.91 22.22 3.17
N VAL A 50 -13.87 21.24 4.08
CA VAL A 50 -14.27 19.85 3.82
C VAL A 50 -15.63 19.57 4.46
N ALA A 51 -16.62 19.30 3.61
CA ALA A 51 -17.99 18.95 4.00
C ALA A 51 -18.15 17.47 4.36
N GLY A 52 -17.36 16.58 3.76
CA GLY A 52 -17.41 15.14 4.01
C GLY A 52 -16.06 14.46 3.82
N THR A 53 -15.86 13.31 4.46
CA THR A 53 -14.64 12.51 4.27
C THR A 53 -14.92 11.02 4.27
N GLU A 54 -14.21 10.28 3.44
CA GLU A 54 -14.21 8.82 3.42
C GLU A 54 -12.78 8.27 3.61
N PRO A 55 -12.58 7.24 4.46
CA PRO A 55 -11.26 6.62 4.60
C PRO A 55 -10.89 5.82 3.35
N ILE A 56 -9.69 6.08 2.82
CA ILE A 56 -9.11 5.28 1.73
C ILE A 56 -8.21 4.20 2.30
N GLY A 57 -7.28 4.59 3.19
CA GLY A 57 -6.29 3.68 3.76
C GLY A 57 -5.44 4.33 4.84
N SER A 58 -4.66 3.51 5.54
CA SER A 58 -3.73 3.97 6.57
C SER A 58 -2.46 3.13 6.62
N THR A 59 -1.35 3.73 7.05
CA THR A 59 -0.07 3.03 7.21
C THR A 59 0.75 3.64 8.33
N VAL A 60 1.75 2.90 8.81
CA VAL A 60 2.65 3.35 9.87
C VAL A 60 4.06 3.39 9.34
N ALA A 61 4.73 4.54 9.52
CA ALA A 61 6.14 4.68 9.19
C ALA A 61 6.82 5.63 10.16
N GLN A 62 8.04 5.29 10.60
CA GLN A 62 8.89 6.14 11.45
C GLN A 62 8.16 6.62 12.74
N GLY A 63 7.35 5.74 13.35
CA GLY A 63 6.59 6.07 14.57
C GLY A 63 5.42 7.04 14.36
N LYS A 64 5.02 7.30 13.11
CA LYS A 64 3.84 8.10 12.75
C LYS A 64 2.80 7.24 12.05
N ASN A 65 1.53 7.44 12.39
CA ASN A 65 0.41 6.87 11.65
C ASN A 65 -0.01 7.85 10.56
N TYR A 66 -0.18 7.39 9.33
CA TYR A 66 -0.63 8.19 8.20
C TYR A 66 -1.99 7.67 7.73
N TYR A 67 -2.89 8.59 7.42
CA TYR A 67 -4.25 8.32 6.96
C TYR A 67 -4.48 9.07 5.66
N LEU A 68 -4.90 8.35 4.64
CA LEU A 68 -5.37 8.91 3.38
C LEU A 68 -6.91 8.90 3.40
N LEU A 69 -7.49 10.07 3.20
CA LEU A 69 -8.92 10.30 3.15
C LEU A 69 -9.29 10.89 1.77
N ALA A 70 -10.43 10.48 1.24
CA ALA A 70 -11.14 11.21 0.21
C ALA A 70 -11.89 12.36 0.91
N ALA A 71 -11.61 13.61 0.54
CA ALA A 71 -12.22 14.79 1.14
C ALA A 71 -13.13 15.49 0.11
N TYR A 72 -14.40 15.68 0.48
CA TYR A 72 -15.43 16.27 -0.38
C TYR A 72 -15.68 17.71 0.05
N GLU A 73 -15.63 18.63 -0.90
CA GLU A 73 -15.97 20.03 -0.72
C GLU A 73 -17.46 20.26 -0.95
N GLN A 74 -17.99 21.37 -0.45
CA GLN A 74 -19.41 21.65 -0.59
C GLN A 74 -19.77 21.90 -2.06
N GLY A 75 -20.62 21.04 -2.62
CA GLY A 75 -21.06 21.15 -4.01
C GLY A 75 -20.11 20.53 -5.03
N ASP A 76 -18.98 19.94 -4.61
CA ASP A 76 -18.07 19.22 -5.50
C ASP A 76 -18.27 17.69 -5.37
N PRO A 77 -18.67 16.99 -6.47
CA PRO A 77 -18.78 15.53 -6.45
C PRO A 77 -17.43 14.81 -6.48
N ILE A 78 -16.33 15.50 -6.82
CA ILE A 78 -15.00 14.92 -6.91
C ILE A 78 -14.28 15.09 -5.58
N ALA A 79 -13.76 13.98 -5.05
CA ALA A 79 -13.00 14.02 -3.82
C ALA A 79 -11.55 14.46 -4.07
N SER A 80 -11.07 15.35 -3.22
CA SER A 80 -9.67 15.73 -3.10
C SER A 80 -8.94 14.79 -2.15
N ASP A 81 -7.65 14.57 -2.39
CA ASP A 81 -6.81 13.79 -1.49
C ASP A 81 -6.47 14.60 -0.24
N LEU A 82 -6.72 14.02 0.94
CA LEU A 82 -6.34 14.56 2.25
C LEU A 82 -5.48 13.55 2.99
N ILE A 83 -4.24 13.93 3.32
CA ILE A 83 -3.35 13.11 4.16
C ILE A 83 -3.19 13.75 5.54
N ILE A 84 -3.50 12.97 6.57
CA ILE A 84 -3.28 13.35 7.97
C ILE A 84 -2.29 12.38 8.59
N SER A 85 -1.29 12.90 9.30
CA SER A 85 -0.39 12.10 10.14
C SER A 85 -0.70 12.31 11.62
N ILE A 86 -0.42 11.29 12.44
CA ILE A 86 -0.52 11.34 13.90
C ILE A 86 0.80 10.86 14.50
N ALA A 87 1.37 11.68 15.39
CA ALA A 87 2.58 11.37 16.15
C ALA A 87 2.43 11.86 17.60
N LYS A 88 2.65 10.98 18.59
CA LYS A 88 2.65 11.35 20.03
C LYS A 88 1.44 12.20 20.45
N LYS A 89 0.23 11.84 19.98
CA LYS A 89 -1.05 12.56 20.20
C LYS A 89 -1.22 13.90 19.48
N SER A 90 -0.24 14.35 18.70
CA SER A 90 -0.41 15.47 17.76
C SER A 90 -0.87 14.93 16.40
N CYS A 91 -1.76 15.67 15.74
CA CYS A 91 -2.14 15.40 14.36
C CYS A 91 -1.66 16.54 13.46
N ARG A 92 -1.28 16.22 12.23
CA ARG A 92 -0.82 17.18 11.23
C ARG A 92 -1.44 16.86 9.89
N ARG A 93 -1.91 17.88 9.19
CA ARG A 93 -2.30 17.78 7.78
C ARG A 93 -1.04 17.84 6.93
N GLU A 94 -0.66 16.73 6.34
CA GLU A 94 0.53 16.62 5.50
C GLU A 94 0.23 17.05 4.06
N PHE A 95 -0.99 16.80 3.59
CA PHE A 95 -1.41 17.11 2.23
C PHE A 95 -2.91 17.42 2.18
N TYR A 96 -3.28 18.42 1.40
CA TYR A 96 -4.65 18.65 0.97
C TYR A 96 -4.60 19.38 -0.37
N ASN A 97 -5.22 18.79 -1.40
CA ASN A 97 -5.13 19.27 -2.77
C ASN A 97 -6.52 19.55 -3.36
N PRO A 98 -7.14 20.69 -2.99
CA PRO A 98 -8.48 21.07 -3.43
C PRO A 98 -8.54 21.41 -4.93
N THR A 99 -7.40 21.72 -5.58
CA THR A 99 -7.39 22.13 -6.99
C THR A 99 -7.55 20.95 -7.96
N GLY A 100 -7.48 19.71 -7.47
CA GLY A 100 -7.60 18.51 -8.31
C GLY A 100 -6.37 18.23 -9.19
N ASP A 101 -5.30 19.03 -9.06
CA ASP A 101 -4.08 18.82 -9.84
C ASP A 101 -3.46 17.46 -9.54
N ARG A 102 -2.98 16.75 -10.57
CA ARG A 102 -2.35 15.46 -10.35
C ARG A 102 -0.96 15.63 -9.71
N LEU A 103 -0.87 15.40 -8.41
CA LEU A 103 0.36 15.48 -7.61
C LEU A 103 0.74 14.12 -7.03
N ALA A 104 2.05 13.86 -6.97
CA ALA A 104 2.58 12.69 -6.29
C ALA A 104 2.33 12.80 -4.79
N LEU A 105 1.82 11.74 -4.15
CA LEU A 105 1.72 11.70 -2.68
C LEU A 105 3.12 11.78 -2.05
N ALA A 106 4.12 11.26 -2.75
CA ALA A 106 5.52 11.35 -2.34
C ALA A 106 6.05 12.80 -2.24
N SER A 107 5.35 13.79 -2.80
CA SER A 107 5.70 15.21 -2.60
C SER A 107 5.41 15.71 -1.18
N ALA A 108 4.51 15.04 -0.45
CA ALA A 108 4.04 15.45 0.87
C ALA A 108 4.37 14.47 2.00
N VAL A 109 4.58 13.19 1.68
CA VAL A 109 4.91 12.15 2.65
C VAL A 109 6.10 11.31 2.19
N PRO A 110 6.82 10.61 3.10
CA PRO A 110 7.92 9.73 2.69
C PRO A 110 7.50 8.72 1.62
N GLN A 111 8.38 8.41 0.66
CA GLN A 111 8.07 7.52 -0.48
C GLN A 111 7.46 6.18 -0.04
N ILE A 112 7.93 5.60 1.07
CA ILE A 112 7.39 4.35 1.61
C ILE A 112 5.93 4.50 2.05
N VAL A 113 5.54 5.65 2.61
CA VAL A 113 4.17 5.97 2.98
C VAL A 113 3.32 6.16 1.73
N ALA A 114 3.80 6.95 0.76
CA ALA A 114 3.12 7.17 -0.51
C ALA A 114 2.80 5.84 -1.22
N ARG A 115 3.79 4.95 -1.36
CA ARG A 115 3.65 3.61 -1.92
C ARG A 115 2.52 2.80 -1.27
N GLN A 116 2.51 2.74 0.07
CA GLN A 116 1.52 1.94 0.80
C GLN A 116 0.11 2.54 0.71
N LEU A 117 -0.02 3.87 0.78
CA LEU A 117 -1.32 4.53 0.64
C LEU A 117 -1.87 4.40 -0.78
N THR A 118 -1.02 4.52 -1.81
CA THR A 118 -1.42 4.30 -3.21
C THR A 118 -1.85 2.87 -3.47
N LEU A 119 -1.15 1.87 -2.91
CA LEU A 119 -1.57 0.47 -3.00
C LEU A 119 -2.95 0.25 -2.38
N GLN A 120 -3.20 0.78 -1.19
CA GLN A 120 -4.51 0.68 -0.54
C GLN A 120 -5.62 1.39 -1.32
N ARG A 121 -5.31 2.55 -1.93
CA ARG A 121 -6.24 3.23 -2.85
C ARG A 121 -6.65 2.31 -4.00
N TYR A 122 -5.69 1.70 -4.68
CA TYR A 122 -5.98 0.81 -5.80
C TYR A 122 -6.70 -0.46 -5.35
N GLN A 123 -6.37 -1.03 -4.19
CA GLN A 123 -7.12 -2.15 -3.63
C GLN A 123 -8.58 -1.78 -3.32
N ARG A 124 -8.82 -0.60 -2.75
CA ARG A 124 -10.18 -0.08 -2.51
C ARG A 124 -10.93 0.10 -3.83
N GLU A 125 -10.27 0.66 -4.84
CA GLU A 125 -10.86 0.87 -6.15
C GLU A 125 -11.21 -0.44 -6.84
N ILE A 126 -10.31 -1.43 -6.83
CA ILE A 126 -10.58 -2.80 -7.32
C ILE A 126 -11.79 -3.42 -6.60
N LYS A 127 -11.94 -3.21 -5.29
CA LYS A 127 -13.13 -3.68 -4.56
C LYS A 127 -14.41 -2.97 -5.00
N ARG A 128 -14.32 -1.70 -5.43
CA ARG A 128 -15.44 -0.86 -5.84
C ARG A 128 -15.91 -1.17 -7.27
N ILE A 129 -14.99 -1.33 -8.20
CA ILE A 129 -15.28 -1.43 -9.64
C ILE A 129 -14.85 -2.75 -10.27
N ASP A 130 -14.38 -3.72 -9.48
CA ASP A 130 -13.75 -4.96 -9.93
C ASP A 130 -12.36 -4.79 -10.58
N ARG A 131 -11.62 -5.91 -10.62
CA ARG A 131 -10.23 -5.94 -11.11
C ARG A 131 -10.14 -5.70 -12.61
N THR A 132 -11.08 -6.23 -13.39
CA THR A 132 -11.08 -6.13 -14.86
C THR A 132 -11.33 -4.69 -15.29
N ALA A 133 -12.31 -4.01 -14.69
CA ALA A 133 -12.58 -2.61 -15.00
C ALA A 133 -11.41 -1.71 -14.56
N PHE A 134 -10.82 -1.97 -13.38
CA PHE A 134 -9.63 -1.24 -12.94
C PHE A 134 -8.43 -1.44 -13.87
N GLU A 135 -8.14 -2.67 -14.30
CA GLU A 135 -7.08 -2.94 -15.29
C GLU A 135 -7.35 -2.22 -16.62
N GLN A 136 -8.61 -2.13 -17.05
CA GLN A 136 -8.98 -1.39 -18.25
C GLN A 136 -8.73 0.11 -18.09
N GLN A 137 -9.06 0.70 -16.95
CA GLN A 137 -8.75 2.11 -16.64
C GLN A 137 -7.25 2.37 -16.64
N VAL A 138 -6.44 1.47 -16.07
CA VAL A 138 -4.97 1.58 -16.06
C VAL A 138 -4.40 1.54 -17.48
N LYS A 139 -4.95 0.71 -18.38
CA LYS A 139 -4.52 0.64 -19.79
C LYS A 139 -4.88 1.90 -20.58
N GLN A 140 -6.04 2.49 -20.29
CA GLN A 140 -6.50 3.72 -20.93
C GLN A 140 -5.79 4.97 -20.39
N SER A 141 -5.25 4.87 -19.17
CA SER A 141 -4.45 5.92 -18.56
C SER A 141 -3.08 6.06 -19.25
N ARG A 142 -2.63 7.30 -19.42
CA ARG A 142 -1.35 7.62 -20.05
C ARG A 142 -0.17 7.16 -19.20
N SER A 143 0.40 6.00 -19.57
CA SER A 143 1.41 5.30 -18.76
C SER A 143 2.78 5.97 -18.66
N ASP A 144 3.04 6.97 -19.50
CA ASP A 144 4.24 7.82 -19.47
C ASP A 144 4.29 8.74 -18.25
N ARG A 145 3.21 8.81 -17.45
CA ARG A 145 3.08 9.77 -16.35
C ARG A 145 2.96 9.15 -14.97
N TRP A 146 3.05 7.82 -14.82
CA TRP A 146 2.94 7.19 -13.50
C TRP A 146 4.01 7.71 -12.54
N PHE A 147 3.59 8.12 -11.34
CA PHE A 147 4.51 8.40 -10.25
C PHE A 147 5.10 7.09 -9.70
N ASP A 148 6.25 7.16 -9.05
CA ASP A 148 6.96 6.00 -8.52
C ASP A 148 6.10 5.16 -7.55
N GLU A 149 5.26 5.80 -6.74
CA GLU A 149 4.32 5.12 -5.85
C GLU A 149 3.20 4.38 -6.61
N GLU A 150 2.75 4.90 -7.74
CA GLU A 150 1.70 4.30 -8.57
C GLU A 150 2.25 3.10 -9.34
N ALA A 151 3.41 3.27 -9.98
CA ALA A 151 4.09 2.18 -10.67
C ALA A 151 4.40 1.03 -9.71
N TRP A 152 4.90 1.35 -8.51
CA TRP A 152 5.15 0.35 -7.46
C TRP A 152 3.86 -0.34 -7.02
N ALA A 153 2.76 0.40 -6.81
CA ALA A 153 1.48 -0.17 -6.40
C ALA A 153 0.89 -1.11 -7.46
N LEU A 154 0.91 -0.72 -8.74
CA LEU A 154 0.48 -1.58 -9.84
C LEU A 154 1.30 -2.87 -9.92
N GLN A 155 2.61 -2.78 -9.70
CA GLN A 155 3.49 -3.94 -9.65
C GLN A 155 3.10 -4.90 -8.50
N GLN A 156 2.77 -4.38 -7.30
CA GLN A 156 2.30 -5.23 -6.19
C GLN A 156 0.96 -5.91 -6.48
N LEU A 157 0.12 -5.33 -7.34
CA LEU A 157 -1.16 -5.88 -7.76
C LEU A 157 -1.05 -6.82 -8.96
N HIS A 158 0.17 -7.04 -9.46
CA HIS A 158 0.44 -7.79 -10.70
C HIS A 158 -0.32 -7.23 -11.91
N ILE A 159 -0.52 -5.91 -11.96
CA ILE A 159 -1.17 -5.20 -13.06
C ILE A 159 -0.07 -4.51 -13.88
N ARG A 160 -0.02 -4.78 -15.17
CA ARG A 160 0.90 -4.11 -16.08
C ARG A 160 0.34 -2.74 -16.45
N SER A 161 1.02 -1.67 -16.03
CA SER A 161 0.90 -0.39 -16.72
C SER A 161 1.44 -0.56 -18.15
N GLY A 162 0.88 0.14 -19.13
CA GLY A 162 1.14 -0.05 -20.57
C GLY A 162 2.60 0.09 -21.08
N LYS A 163 3.63 0.06 -20.23
CA LYS A 163 5.00 -0.19 -20.67
C LYS A 163 5.23 -1.70 -20.80
N ALA A 164 5.06 -2.22 -22.01
CA ALA A 164 5.84 -3.38 -22.43
C ALA A 164 7.32 -3.04 -22.26
N SER A 165 8.04 -3.95 -21.63
CA SER A 165 9.49 -3.94 -21.46
C SER A 165 10.21 -3.48 -22.75
N GLN A 166 11.13 -2.54 -22.62
CA GLN A 166 12.32 -2.49 -23.47
C GLN A 166 13.45 -3.16 -22.68
#